data_AF-A0A076L2M8-F1
#
_entry.id   AF-A0A076L2M8-F1
#
_cell.length_a   1.000
_cell.length_b   1.000
_cell.length_c   1.000
_cell.angle_alpha   90.00
_cell.angle_beta   90.00
_cell.angle_gamma   90.00
#
_symmetry.space_group_name_H-M   'P 1'
#
loop_
_entity.id
_entity.type
_entity.pdbx_description
1 polymer ?
#
loop_
_entity_poly.entity_id
_entity_poly.type
_entity_poly.pdbx_seq_one_letter_code
_entity_poly.pdbx_strand_id
1 'polypeptide(L)'
;GTGTPVGDPIEVDALSRIFSVTAEKPIYIGSIKSNLGHSEAASALSSIFKATLAIERGYIPATVGIQTLNPKINFCDGGIQVVRQHMPWPKTESGIRRAGINSFGCGGANAHAILESATSHVPTEYYRLPCTELQWSRSKYLIPISAHNDATLNQLATNLSTHNWDGVEVADIAHTFGERRSRLSRRGFYIVSGATIKEDLQAGRMKAAPASGSDSSMSSYPLCFVFSGHGAQ
;
A
#
# COMPACT_ATOMS: atom_id res chain seq x y z
N GLY A 1 18.19 16.46 0.12
CA GLY A 1 18.80 16.58 -1.20
C GLY A 1 17.86 17.29 -2.15
N THR A 2 17.93 18.61 -2.18
CA THR A 2 17.18 19.46 -3.12
C THR A 2 17.94 19.70 -4.42
N GLY A 3 19.20 19.24 -4.53
CA GLY A 3 20.02 19.46 -5.72
C GLY A 3 20.74 20.80 -5.70
N THR A 4 20.85 21.45 -4.54
CA THR A 4 21.44 22.79 -4.44
C THR A 4 22.96 22.71 -4.24
N PRO A 5 23.76 23.59 -4.89
CA PRO A 5 25.22 23.55 -4.78
C PRO A 5 25.76 23.72 -3.36
N VAL A 6 24.99 24.37 -2.49
CA VAL A 6 25.34 24.64 -1.09
C VAL A 6 24.68 23.64 -0.15
N GLY A 7 23.39 23.33 -0.34
CA GLY A 7 22.64 22.49 0.59
C GLY A 7 23.03 21.03 0.54
N ASP A 8 23.30 20.48 -0.65
CA ASP A 8 23.62 19.05 -0.77
C ASP A 8 24.93 18.68 -0.02
N PRO A 9 26.04 19.45 -0.13
CA PRO A 9 27.21 19.22 0.71
C PRO A 9 26.94 19.30 2.22
N ILE A 10 26.16 20.30 2.67
CA ILE A 10 25.84 20.48 4.09
C ILE A 10 25.04 19.28 4.63
N GLU A 11 24.06 18.80 3.87
CA GLU A 11 23.23 17.67 4.28
C GLU A 11 24.03 16.36 4.36
N VAL A 12 24.89 16.10 3.37
CA VAL A 12 25.71 14.88 3.38
C VAL A 12 26.77 14.95 4.48
N ASP A 13 27.41 16.10 4.70
CA ASP A 13 28.36 16.28 5.80
C ASP A 13 27.70 16.06 7.17
N ALA A 14 26.50 16.60 7.37
CA ALA A 14 25.72 16.38 8.59
C ALA A 14 25.41 14.89 8.81
N LEU A 15 24.99 14.17 7.76
CA LEU A 15 24.77 12.73 7.83
C LEU A 15 26.06 11.96 8.13
N SER A 16 27.17 12.32 7.50
CA SER A 16 28.47 11.68 7.72
C SER A 16 28.87 11.82 9.18
N ARG A 17 28.79 13.01 9.77
CA ARG A 17 29.16 13.24 11.19
C ARG A 17 28.34 12.40 12.18
N ILE A 18 27.08 12.12 11.86
CA ILE A 18 26.19 11.35 12.74
C ILE A 18 26.45 9.85 12.59
N PHE A 19 26.55 9.36 11.35
CA PHE A 19 26.54 7.92 11.09
C PHE A 19 27.91 7.30 10.86
N SER A 20 28.95 8.07 10.49
CA SER A 20 30.29 7.54 10.22
C SER A 20 30.93 6.89 11.45
N VAL A 21 30.55 7.32 12.65
CA VAL A 21 31.08 6.82 13.93
C VAL A 21 30.55 5.41 14.27
N THR A 22 29.39 5.04 13.73
CA THR A 22 28.66 3.82 14.13
C THR A 22 28.51 2.78 13.02
N ALA A 23 28.95 3.08 11.81
CA ALA A 23 28.57 2.33 10.62
C ALA A 23 29.63 1.30 10.20
N GLU A 24 29.39 0.02 10.48
CA GLU A 24 30.14 -1.09 9.87
C GLU A 24 29.79 -1.29 8.37
N LYS A 25 28.63 -0.80 7.95
CA LYS A 25 28.12 -0.88 6.58
C LYS A 25 27.73 0.52 6.09
N PRO A 26 27.84 0.81 4.78
CA PRO A 26 27.52 2.13 4.27
C PRO A 26 26.05 2.50 4.50
N ILE A 27 25.81 3.78 4.80
CA ILE A 27 24.47 4.37 4.79
C ILE A 27 24.10 4.74 3.36
N TYR A 28 22.99 4.19 2.91
CA TYR A 28 22.47 4.44 1.57
C TYR A 28 21.59 5.70 1.58
N ILE A 29 21.91 6.66 0.72
CA ILE A 29 21.16 7.91 0.58
C ILE A 29 20.55 8.05 -0.81
N GLY A 30 19.44 8.77 -0.87
CA GLY A 30 18.80 9.14 -2.12
C GLY A 30 17.64 10.10 -1.93
N SER A 31 17.22 10.76 -3.01
CA SER A 31 16.12 11.74 -2.99
C SER A 31 15.03 11.33 -3.97
N ILE A 32 13.76 11.44 -3.57
CA ILE A 32 12.63 11.28 -4.53
C ILE A 32 12.50 12.50 -5.44
N LYS A 33 13.11 13.62 -5.06
CA LYS A 33 13.00 14.89 -5.80
C LYS A 33 13.64 14.82 -7.18
N SER A 34 14.57 13.89 -7.41
CA SER A 34 15.08 13.66 -8.76
C SER A 34 14.07 12.98 -9.68
N ASN A 35 13.06 12.29 -9.14
CA ASN A 35 11.99 11.66 -9.92
C ASN A 35 10.79 12.59 -10.13
N LEU A 36 10.37 13.30 -9.07
CA LEU A 36 9.10 14.06 -9.06
C LEU A 36 9.28 15.58 -8.98
N GLY A 37 10.53 16.06 -8.90
CA GLY A 37 10.82 17.46 -8.58
C GLY A 37 10.60 17.79 -7.10
N HIS A 38 10.66 19.08 -6.77
CA HIS A 38 10.46 19.58 -5.43
C HIS A 38 8.99 19.99 -5.21
N SER A 39 8.20 19.11 -4.61
CA SER A 39 6.76 19.34 -4.36
C SER A 39 6.48 20.25 -3.14
N GLU A 40 7.43 21.12 -2.77
CA GLU A 40 7.32 22.10 -1.69
C GLU A 40 6.73 21.49 -0.40
N ALA A 41 5.58 21.96 0.07
CA ALA A 41 4.89 21.50 1.27
C ALA A 41 4.60 19.98 1.27
N ALA A 42 4.41 19.37 0.09
CA ALA A 42 4.18 17.94 -0.05
C ALA A 42 5.48 17.10 -0.14
N SER A 43 6.66 17.73 -0.19
CA SER A 43 7.94 17.05 -0.37
C SER A 43 8.21 15.96 0.66
N ALA A 44 7.80 16.17 1.92
CA ALA A 44 7.99 15.19 2.99
C ALA A 44 7.12 13.95 2.78
N LEU A 45 5.86 14.12 2.37
CA LEU A 45 4.93 13.02 2.10
C LEU A 45 5.43 12.13 0.96
N SER A 46 5.96 12.72 -0.12
CA SER A 46 6.58 11.97 -1.20
C SER A 46 7.77 11.13 -0.72
N SER A 47 8.62 11.69 0.16
CA SER A 47 9.74 10.93 0.76
C SER A 47 9.27 9.80 1.67
N ILE A 48 8.22 10.03 2.47
CA ILE A 48 7.58 9.01 3.30
C ILE A 48 7.05 7.88 2.43
N PHE A 49 6.32 8.20 1.36
CA PHE A 49 5.80 7.21 0.43
C PHE A 49 6.90 6.34 -0.19
N LYS A 50 7.99 6.96 -0.67
CA LYS A 50 9.17 6.23 -1.17
C LYS A 50 9.76 5.30 -0.11
N ALA A 51 9.97 5.81 1.10
CA ALA A 51 10.59 5.05 2.18
C ALA A 51 9.72 3.87 2.61
N THR A 52 8.40 4.07 2.77
CA THR A 52 7.44 3.00 3.09
C THR A 52 7.47 1.89 2.04
N LEU A 53 7.36 2.23 0.76
CA LEU A 53 7.41 1.23 -0.31
C LEU A 53 8.76 0.52 -0.40
N ALA A 54 9.87 1.23 -0.14
CA ALA A 54 11.20 0.64 -0.14
C ALA A 54 11.39 -0.37 1.00
N ILE A 55 10.90 -0.05 2.19
CA ILE A 55 10.91 -0.94 3.37
C ILE A 55 10.03 -2.17 3.12
N GLU A 56 8.79 -1.96 2.69
CA GLU A 56 7.80 -3.01 2.44
C GLU A 56 8.29 -3.99 1.37
N ARG A 57 8.76 -3.48 0.24
CA ARG A 57 9.23 -4.31 -0.86
C ARG A 57 10.64 -4.87 -0.64
N GLY A 58 11.41 -4.29 0.27
CA GLY A 58 12.80 -4.70 0.51
C GLY A 58 13.75 -4.33 -0.61
N TYR A 59 13.54 -3.19 -1.27
CA TYR A 59 14.42 -2.66 -2.31
C TYR A 59 14.59 -1.15 -2.17
N ILE A 60 15.78 -0.65 -2.46
CA ILE A 60 16.07 0.79 -2.47
C ILE A 60 16.09 1.26 -3.93
N PRO A 61 15.16 2.14 -4.35
CA PRO A 61 15.13 2.65 -5.72
C PRO A 61 16.25 3.66 -5.97
N ALA A 62 16.69 3.73 -7.23
CA ALA A 62 17.73 4.66 -7.66
C ALA A 62 17.33 6.13 -7.48
N THR A 63 18.30 6.96 -7.15
CA THR A 63 18.24 8.41 -7.32
C THR A 63 18.63 8.71 -8.76
N VAL A 64 17.65 9.11 -9.56
CA VAL A 64 17.83 9.32 -11.01
C VAL A 64 18.56 10.64 -11.30
N GLY A 65 19.08 10.79 -12.53
CA GLY A 65 19.72 12.03 -13.00
C GLY A 65 21.14 12.28 -12.48
N ILE A 66 21.76 11.30 -11.81
CA ILE A 66 23.12 11.41 -11.27
C ILE A 66 24.11 10.73 -12.21
N GLN A 67 24.88 11.54 -12.95
CA GLN A 67 26.00 11.05 -13.77
C GLN A 67 27.33 11.15 -13.00
N THR A 68 27.62 12.32 -12.46
CA THR A 68 28.82 12.62 -11.68
C THR A 68 28.42 13.08 -10.29
N LEU A 69 29.08 12.54 -9.26
CA LEU A 69 28.86 12.96 -7.88
C LEU A 69 29.46 14.35 -7.66
N ASN A 70 28.85 15.13 -6.78
CA ASN A 70 29.33 16.48 -6.46
C ASN A 70 30.74 16.38 -5.81
N PRO A 71 31.79 16.95 -6.42
CA PRO A 71 33.16 16.83 -5.93
C PRO A 71 33.39 17.56 -4.59
N LYS A 72 32.47 18.43 -4.18
CA LYS A 72 32.51 19.09 -2.86
C LYS A 72 32.10 18.17 -1.71
N ILE A 73 31.67 16.94 -2.00
CA ILE A 73 31.18 15.99 -1.02
C ILE A 73 32.16 14.82 -0.92
N ASN A 74 32.71 14.59 0.27
CA ASN A 74 33.57 13.43 0.52
C ASN A 74 32.71 12.20 0.83
N PHE A 75 32.44 11.39 -0.20
CA PHE A 75 31.70 10.13 -0.04
C PHE A 75 32.59 8.96 0.40
N CYS A 76 33.90 9.01 0.14
CA CYS A 76 34.82 7.89 0.38
C CYS A 76 35.04 7.64 1.87
N ASP A 77 35.23 8.71 2.66
CA ASP A 77 35.57 8.59 4.08
C ASP A 77 34.33 8.60 4.99
N GLY A 78 33.16 8.99 4.46
CA GLY A 78 31.95 9.23 5.25
C GLY A 78 31.07 8.00 5.51
N GLY A 79 31.38 6.85 4.90
CA GLY A 79 30.51 5.68 4.97
C GLY A 79 29.13 5.91 4.33
N ILE A 80 29.02 6.86 3.39
CA ILE A 80 27.77 7.23 2.71
C ILE A 80 27.83 6.84 1.24
N GLN A 81 26.78 6.16 0.76
CA GLN A 81 26.65 5.77 -0.64
C GLN A 81 25.36 6.31 -1.26
N VAL A 82 25.50 7.04 -2.36
CA VAL A 82 24.37 7.45 -3.18
C VAL A 82 23.86 6.26 -3.99
N VAL A 83 22.57 5.94 -3.82
CA VAL A 83 21.93 4.85 -4.56
C VAL A 83 21.68 5.29 -6.00
N ARG A 84 22.57 4.89 -6.92
CA ARG A 84 22.49 5.23 -8.36
C ARG A 84 21.78 4.15 -9.20
N GLN A 85 21.61 2.96 -8.65
CA GLN A 85 20.92 1.84 -9.28
C GLN A 85 19.94 1.22 -8.30
N HIS A 86 18.83 0.70 -8.81
CA HIS A 86 17.87 -0.04 -7.99
C HIS A 86 18.56 -1.28 -7.40
N MET A 87 18.45 -1.46 -6.09
CA MET A 87 19.16 -2.53 -5.40
C MET A 87 18.29 -3.18 -4.31
N PRO A 88 18.50 -4.47 -4.00
CA PRO A 88 17.91 -5.09 -2.83
C PRO A 88 18.29 -4.33 -1.56
N TRP A 89 17.38 -4.31 -0.58
CA TRP A 89 17.68 -3.77 0.74
C TRP A 89 18.75 -4.64 1.42
N PRO A 90 19.91 -4.10 1.81
CA PRO A 90 20.99 -4.89 2.40
C PRO A 90 20.55 -5.59 3.68
N LYS A 91 20.98 -6.84 3.85
CA LYS A 91 20.70 -7.59 5.08
C LYS A 91 21.47 -6.97 6.26
N THR A 92 20.74 -6.64 7.31
CA THR A 92 21.25 -6.23 8.62
C THR A 92 21.24 -7.43 9.57
N GLU A 93 22.06 -7.41 10.61
CA GLU A 93 22.07 -8.49 11.61
C GLU A 93 20.74 -8.64 12.33
N SER A 94 20.07 -7.51 12.63
CA SER A 94 18.73 -7.51 13.22
C SER A 94 17.64 -7.96 12.24
N GLY A 95 17.91 -7.98 10.93
CA GLY A 95 16.90 -8.17 9.88
C GLY A 95 15.89 -7.01 9.76
N ILE A 96 15.98 -5.99 10.62
CA ILE A 96 15.06 -4.85 10.65
C ILE A 96 15.51 -3.81 9.63
N ARG A 97 14.56 -3.34 8.81
CA ARG A 97 14.76 -2.26 7.84
C ARG A 97 14.29 -0.94 8.46
N ARG A 98 15.16 0.08 8.43
CA ARG A 98 14.88 1.44 8.91
C ARG A 98 15.28 2.48 7.87
N ALA A 99 14.49 3.52 7.71
CA ALA A 99 14.79 4.65 6.84
C ALA A 99 14.66 5.97 7.61
N GLY A 100 15.66 6.84 7.49
CA GLY A 100 15.58 8.23 7.93
C GLY A 100 15.06 9.12 6.80
N ILE A 101 14.22 10.10 7.15
CA ILE A 101 13.65 11.08 6.21
C ILE A 101 13.97 12.47 6.72
N ASN A 102 14.67 13.25 5.90
CA ASN A 102 15.00 14.65 6.18
C ASN A 102 14.08 15.59 5.41
N SER A 103 13.63 16.65 6.07
CA SER A 103 12.93 17.78 5.46
C SER A 103 13.41 19.09 6.07
N PHE A 104 14.02 19.94 5.25
CA PHE A 104 14.58 21.24 5.65
C PHE A 104 13.85 22.35 4.90
N GLY A 105 13.08 23.14 5.64
CA GLY A 105 12.35 24.28 5.09
C GLY A 105 13.26 25.48 4.88
N CYS A 106 13.00 26.28 3.84
CA CYS A 106 13.78 27.49 3.55
C CYS A 106 13.75 28.52 4.69
N GLY A 107 12.69 28.53 5.51
CA GLY A 107 12.58 29.36 6.71
C GLY A 107 13.37 28.86 7.93
N GLY A 108 14.17 27.80 7.79
CA GLY A 108 15.02 27.24 8.85
C GLY A 108 14.36 26.18 9.75
N ALA A 109 13.06 25.91 9.56
CA ALA A 109 12.38 24.82 10.25
C ALA A 109 12.81 23.47 9.67
N ASN A 110 13.33 22.59 10.53
CA ASN A 110 13.88 21.29 10.15
C ASN A 110 13.08 20.16 10.81
N ALA A 111 12.87 19.07 10.08
CA ALA A 111 12.24 17.86 10.59
C ALA A 111 13.01 16.62 10.14
N HIS A 112 13.08 15.63 11.03
CA HIS A 112 13.61 14.30 10.78
C HIS A 112 12.62 13.26 11.29
N ALA A 113 12.35 12.23 10.48
CA ALA A 113 11.51 11.11 10.87
C ALA A 113 12.23 9.78 10.57
N ILE A 114 12.02 8.80 11.44
CA ILE A 114 12.53 7.43 11.26
C ILE A 114 11.32 6.53 11.02
N LEU A 115 11.37 5.77 9.92
CA LEU A 115 10.41 4.71 9.63
C LEU A 115 11.07 3.35 9.84
N GLU A 116 10.31 2.40 10.39
CA GLU A 116 10.75 1.04 10.64
C GLU A 116 9.72 0.04 10.08
N SER A 117 10.19 -1.14 9.67
CA SER A 117 9.32 -2.21 9.18
C SER A 117 8.28 -2.64 10.22
N ALA A 118 7.01 -2.66 9.81
CA ALA A 118 5.92 -3.14 10.66
C ALA A 118 6.00 -4.66 10.94
N THR A 119 6.55 -5.43 9.99
CA THR A 119 6.75 -6.88 10.15
C THR A 119 7.70 -7.26 11.28
N SER A 120 8.49 -6.30 11.77
CA SER A 120 9.36 -6.49 12.95
C SER A 120 8.60 -6.40 14.28
N HIS A 121 7.36 -5.90 14.27
CA HIS A 121 6.58 -5.62 15.49
C HIS A 121 5.28 -6.42 15.60
N VAL A 122 4.78 -6.98 14.49
CA VAL A 122 3.55 -7.79 14.49
C VAL A 122 3.94 -9.23 14.17
N PRO A 123 3.85 -10.16 15.14
CA PRO A 123 4.11 -11.57 14.89
C PRO A 123 3.23 -12.06 13.74
N THR A 124 3.79 -12.82 12.79
CA THR A 124 3.10 -13.30 11.57
C THR A 124 1.81 -14.08 11.90
N GLU A 125 1.75 -14.68 13.09
CA GLU A 125 0.60 -15.35 13.68
C GLU A 125 -0.64 -14.45 13.88
N TYR A 126 -0.48 -13.12 14.03
CA TYR A 126 -1.63 -12.20 14.16
C TYR A 126 -2.25 -11.78 12.82
N TYR A 127 -1.60 -12.06 11.69
CA TYR A 127 -2.15 -11.76 10.36
C TYR A 127 -3.17 -12.80 9.90
N ARG A 128 -3.16 -14.01 10.46
CA ARG A 128 -4.19 -15.02 10.21
C ARG A 128 -5.02 -15.17 11.47
N LEU A 129 -6.27 -14.73 11.43
CA LEU A 129 -7.23 -15.33 12.35
C LEU A 129 -7.17 -16.85 12.11
N PRO A 130 -7.02 -17.69 13.14
CA PRO A 130 -7.10 -19.13 12.97
C PRO A 130 -8.52 -19.47 12.50
N CYS A 131 -8.71 -19.50 11.18
CA CYS A 131 -9.91 -20.03 10.54
C CYS A 131 -9.85 -21.57 10.46
N THR A 132 -9.10 -22.20 11.38
CA THR A 132 -8.82 -23.63 11.41
C THR A 132 -9.87 -24.46 12.15
N GLU A 133 -10.86 -23.84 12.81
CA GLU A 133 -11.89 -24.58 13.55
C GLU A 133 -13.28 -24.59 12.92
N LEU A 134 -13.54 -23.77 11.89
CA LEU A 134 -14.80 -23.87 11.13
C LEU A 134 -14.58 -24.80 9.93
N GLN A 135 -14.84 -26.09 10.11
CA GLN A 135 -14.85 -27.15 9.08
C GLN A 135 -15.86 -26.93 7.94
N TRP A 136 -16.49 -25.76 7.87
CA TRP A 136 -17.39 -25.38 6.80
C TRP A 136 -16.53 -24.78 5.69
N SER A 137 -16.06 -25.64 4.78
CA SER A 137 -15.55 -25.20 3.48
C SER A 137 -16.62 -24.31 2.84
N ARG A 138 -16.44 -22.98 2.92
CA ARG A 138 -17.30 -22.04 2.21
C ARG A 138 -17.02 -22.23 0.73
N SER A 139 -17.92 -22.93 0.05
CA SER A 139 -17.82 -23.17 -1.39
C SER A 139 -18.05 -21.90 -2.20
N LYS A 140 -18.68 -20.86 -1.60
CA LYS A 140 -19.00 -19.59 -2.24
C LYS A 140 -18.80 -18.40 -1.31
N TYR A 141 -18.34 -17.29 -1.87
CA TYR A 141 -18.13 -16.00 -1.23
C TYR A 141 -18.96 -14.92 -1.92
N LEU A 142 -19.55 -14.02 -1.15
CA LEU A 142 -20.24 -12.83 -1.64
C LEU A 142 -19.25 -11.66 -1.63
N ILE A 143 -19.02 -11.04 -2.79
CA ILE A 143 -18.25 -9.79 -2.91
C ILE A 143 -19.23 -8.67 -3.25
N PRO A 144 -19.67 -7.87 -2.25
CA PRO A 144 -20.56 -6.74 -2.49
C PRO A 144 -19.77 -5.54 -3.01
N ILE A 145 -20.32 -4.82 -3.97
CA ILE A 145 -19.79 -3.55 -4.45
C ILE A 145 -20.87 -2.49 -4.46
N SER A 146 -20.48 -1.24 -4.22
CA SER A 146 -21.42 -0.13 -4.33
C SER A 146 -20.74 1.14 -4.80
N ALA A 147 -21.51 2.02 -5.43
CA ALA A 147 -21.06 3.28 -6.00
C ALA A 147 -22.17 4.34 -5.95
N HIS A 148 -21.84 5.57 -6.32
CA HIS A 148 -22.81 6.68 -6.35
C HIS A 148 -23.70 6.65 -7.60
N ASN A 149 -23.23 6.09 -8.71
CA ASN A 149 -23.97 6.00 -9.97
C ASN A 149 -23.58 4.73 -10.75
N ASP A 150 -24.35 4.39 -11.78
CA ASP A 150 -24.13 3.15 -12.54
C ASP A 150 -22.81 3.15 -13.32
N ALA A 151 -22.35 4.32 -13.78
CA ALA A 151 -21.06 4.44 -14.49
C ALA A 151 -19.87 4.08 -13.58
N THR A 152 -19.84 4.61 -12.36
CA THR A 152 -18.81 4.31 -11.37
C THR A 152 -18.90 2.88 -10.85
N LEU A 153 -20.12 2.31 -10.75
CA LEU A 153 -20.31 0.91 -10.42
C LEU A 153 -19.72 -0.01 -11.49
N ASN A 154 -19.99 0.28 -12.77
CA ASN A 154 -19.44 -0.47 -13.90
C ASN A 154 -17.92 -0.33 -13.98
N GLN A 155 -17.37 0.86 -13.72
CA GLN A 155 -15.92 1.05 -13.65
C GLN A 155 -15.29 0.25 -12.52
N LEU A 156 -15.92 0.21 -11.34
CA LEU A 156 -15.46 -0.62 -10.22
C LEU A 156 -15.50 -2.11 -10.58
N ALA A 157 -16.56 -2.58 -11.23
CA ALA A 157 -16.65 -3.95 -11.74
C ALA A 157 -15.50 -4.29 -12.71
N THR A 158 -15.19 -3.41 -13.66
CA THR A 158 -14.04 -3.56 -14.58
C THR A 158 -12.71 -3.57 -13.84
N ASN A 159 -12.52 -2.68 -12.86
CA ASN A 159 -11.30 -2.65 -12.07
C ASN A 159 -11.10 -3.95 -11.29
N LEU A 160 -12.16 -4.54 -10.74
CA LEU A 160 -12.08 -5.80 -10.01
C LEU A 160 -11.75 -6.99 -10.92
N SER A 161 -12.34 -7.06 -12.11
CA SER A 161 -12.11 -8.17 -13.05
C SER A 161 -10.74 -8.11 -13.75
N THR A 162 -10.11 -6.93 -13.78
CA THR A 162 -8.77 -6.71 -14.37
C THR A 162 -7.66 -6.66 -13.32
N HIS A 163 -7.99 -6.49 -12.04
CA HIS A 163 -6.99 -6.48 -10.96
C HIS A 163 -6.28 -7.82 -10.82
N ASN A 164 -4.99 -7.78 -10.45
CA ASN A 164 -4.23 -8.98 -10.16
C ASN A 164 -4.43 -9.39 -8.69
N TRP A 165 -5.08 -10.53 -8.46
CA TRP A 165 -5.41 -11.05 -7.13
C TRP A 165 -4.43 -12.13 -6.64
N ASP A 166 -3.29 -12.31 -7.33
CA ASP A 166 -2.29 -13.32 -6.95
C ASP A 166 -1.85 -13.17 -5.49
N GLY A 167 -1.90 -14.26 -4.74
CA GLY A 167 -1.51 -14.29 -3.33
C GLY A 167 -2.50 -13.68 -2.35
N VAL A 168 -3.71 -13.29 -2.80
CA VAL A 168 -4.76 -12.74 -1.93
C VAL A 168 -5.85 -13.80 -1.70
N GLU A 169 -6.22 -14.05 -0.45
CA GLU A 169 -7.29 -14.99 -0.13
C GLU A 169 -8.68 -14.40 -0.44
N VAL A 170 -9.54 -15.19 -1.09
CA VAL A 170 -10.89 -14.76 -1.51
C VAL A 170 -11.75 -14.33 -0.31
N ALA A 171 -11.54 -14.97 0.85
CA ALA A 171 -12.21 -14.61 2.09
C ALA A 171 -11.88 -13.18 2.54
N ASP A 172 -10.61 -12.76 2.44
CA ASP A 172 -10.16 -11.42 2.80
C ASP A 172 -10.73 -10.36 1.86
N ILE A 173 -10.85 -10.69 0.57
CA ILE A 173 -11.50 -9.83 -0.42
C ILE A 173 -12.96 -9.65 -0.04
N ALA A 174 -13.71 -10.74 0.13
CA ALA A 174 -15.12 -10.69 0.51
C ALA A 174 -15.34 -9.91 1.81
N HIS A 175 -14.51 -10.15 2.83
CA HIS A 175 -14.57 -9.43 4.10
C HIS A 175 -14.28 -7.93 3.94
N THR A 176 -13.22 -7.57 3.20
CA THR A 176 -12.86 -6.16 2.95
C THR A 176 -13.96 -5.43 2.21
N PHE A 177 -14.57 -6.05 1.20
CA PHE A 177 -15.66 -5.45 0.45
C PHE A 177 -16.98 -5.39 1.25
N GLY A 178 -17.25 -6.36 2.12
CA GLY A 178 -18.45 -6.40 2.96
C GLY A 178 -18.43 -5.45 4.17
N GLU A 179 -17.26 -5.30 4.80
CA GLU A 179 -17.12 -4.64 6.11
C GLU A 179 -16.25 -3.36 6.08
N ARG A 180 -15.35 -3.21 5.10
CA ARG A 180 -14.38 -2.09 5.03
C ARG A 180 -14.64 -1.11 3.89
N ARG A 181 -15.83 -1.16 3.30
CA ARG A 181 -16.27 -0.25 2.22
C ARG A 181 -17.62 0.37 2.57
N SER A 182 -17.81 1.62 2.17
CA SER A 182 -19.08 2.33 2.32
C SER A 182 -20.18 1.61 1.54
N ARG A 183 -21.40 1.60 2.10
CA ARG A 183 -22.60 1.02 1.47
C ARG A 183 -23.40 2.13 0.78
N LEU A 184 -23.20 2.28 -0.52
CA LEU A 184 -23.83 3.33 -1.34
C LEU A 184 -25.13 2.83 -2.00
N SER A 185 -25.82 3.73 -2.71
CA SER A 185 -27.16 3.48 -3.27
C SER A 185 -27.16 2.57 -4.49
N ARG A 186 -26.17 2.71 -5.40
CA ARG A 186 -26.01 1.77 -6.52
C ARG A 186 -25.20 0.59 -6.05
N ARG A 187 -25.78 -0.61 -6.12
CA ARG A 187 -25.22 -1.83 -5.53
C ARG A 187 -25.14 -2.93 -6.57
N GLY A 188 -24.03 -3.64 -6.56
CA GLY A 188 -23.81 -4.86 -7.33
C GLY A 188 -23.14 -5.91 -6.45
N PHE A 189 -23.13 -7.15 -6.89
CA PHE A 189 -22.40 -8.19 -6.19
C PHE A 189 -21.93 -9.30 -7.11
N TYR A 190 -20.90 -10.01 -6.65
CA TYR A 190 -20.42 -11.26 -7.23
C TYR A 190 -20.59 -12.39 -6.23
N ILE A 191 -20.91 -13.57 -6.74
CA ILE A 191 -20.83 -14.82 -5.97
C ILE A 191 -19.72 -15.63 -6.62
N VAL A 192 -18.62 -15.81 -5.89
CA VAL A 192 -17.41 -16.47 -6.40
C VAL A 192 -17.14 -17.76 -5.64
N SER A 193 -16.71 -18.79 -6.33
CA SER A 193 -16.15 -19.99 -5.76
C SER A 193 -14.65 -19.77 -5.53
N GLY A 194 -14.14 -20.06 -4.33
CA GLY A 194 -12.79 -19.67 -3.92
C GLY A 194 -11.63 -20.17 -4.79
N ALA A 195 -11.88 -21.11 -5.72
CA ALA A 195 -10.87 -21.72 -6.58
C ALA A 195 -10.46 -20.86 -7.79
N THR A 196 -11.35 -20.01 -8.30
CA THR A 196 -11.13 -19.31 -9.59
C THR A 196 -11.66 -17.88 -9.56
N ILE A 197 -11.32 -17.09 -8.53
CA ILE A 197 -11.82 -15.72 -8.36
C ILE A 197 -11.69 -14.85 -9.63
N LYS A 198 -10.58 -14.96 -10.35
CA LYS A 198 -10.36 -14.19 -11.58
C LYS A 198 -11.35 -14.60 -12.67
N GLU A 199 -11.57 -15.90 -12.87
CA GLU A 199 -12.54 -16.40 -13.83
C GLU A 199 -13.96 -16.07 -13.37
N ASP A 200 -14.27 -16.16 -12.08
CA ASP A 200 -15.60 -15.82 -11.56
C ASP A 200 -15.88 -14.31 -11.64
N LEU A 201 -14.87 -13.45 -11.52
CA LEU A 201 -15.02 -12.00 -11.72
C LEU A 201 -15.08 -11.61 -13.21
N GLN A 202 -14.43 -12.39 -14.09
CA GLN A 202 -14.40 -12.14 -15.54
C GLN A 202 -15.61 -12.76 -16.27
N ALA A 203 -15.99 -13.99 -15.93
CA ALA A 203 -17.12 -14.73 -16.45
C ALA A 203 -18.42 -14.39 -15.72
N GLY A 204 -18.33 -14.08 -14.41
CA GLY A 204 -19.46 -13.62 -13.63
C GLY A 204 -19.86 -12.23 -14.08
N ARG A 205 -21.04 -12.13 -14.71
CA ARG A 205 -21.70 -10.84 -14.83
C ARG A 205 -21.99 -10.34 -13.42
N MET A 206 -21.43 -9.19 -13.06
CA MET A 206 -21.85 -8.42 -11.88
C MET A 206 -23.37 -8.45 -11.83
N LYS A 207 -23.94 -9.05 -10.78
CA LYS A 207 -25.38 -9.02 -10.60
C LYS A 207 -25.70 -7.64 -10.05
N ALA A 208 -26.50 -6.87 -10.79
CA ALA A 208 -27.11 -5.69 -10.22
C ALA A 208 -28.00 -6.16 -9.07
N ALA A 209 -27.74 -5.65 -7.86
CA ALA A 209 -28.79 -5.74 -6.86
C ALA A 209 -29.95 -4.85 -7.39
N PRO A 210 -31.21 -5.26 -7.24
CA PRO A 210 -32.32 -4.38 -7.56
C PRO A 210 -32.02 -3.05 -6.88
N ALA A 211 -32.06 -1.96 -7.65
CA ALA A 211 -31.89 -0.63 -7.08
C ALA A 211 -32.93 -0.53 -5.97
N SER A 212 -32.50 -0.61 -4.71
CA SER A 212 -33.21 0.08 -3.65
C SER A 212 -33.36 1.48 -4.20
N GLY A 213 -34.60 1.85 -4.51
CA GLY A 213 -34.93 3.07 -5.25
C GLY A 213 -34.12 4.25 -4.71
N SER A 214 -33.95 5.27 -5.52
CA SER A 214 -33.24 6.51 -5.19
C SER A 214 -33.70 7.22 -3.90
N ASP A 215 -34.67 6.68 -3.17
CA ASP A 215 -34.99 7.08 -1.81
C ASP A 215 -34.03 6.43 -0.80
N SER A 216 -33.21 7.30 -0.25
CA SER A 216 -32.40 7.12 0.97
C SER A 216 -33.20 6.69 2.22
N SER A 217 -34.50 6.41 2.11
CA SER A 217 -35.29 5.68 3.10
C SER A 217 -35.36 4.19 2.72
N MET A 218 -34.28 3.44 2.95
CA MET A 218 -34.45 2.00 3.20
C MET A 218 -35.20 1.85 4.53
N SER A 219 -36.52 2.05 4.48
CA SER A 219 -37.41 1.45 5.46
C SER A 219 -37.12 -0.04 5.45
N SER A 220 -36.81 -0.59 6.62
CA SER A 220 -36.72 -2.03 6.82
C SER A 220 -38.05 -2.62 6.35
N TYR A 221 -38.10 -3.17 5.15
CA TYR A 221 -39.25 -3.96 4.74
C TYR A 221 -39.40 -5.08 5.78
N PRO A 222 -40.60 -5.30 6.32
CA PRO A 222 -40.81 -6.40 7.25
C PRO A 222 -40.45 -7.70 6.54
N LEU A 223 -39.49 -8.44 7.10
CA LEU A 223 -39.07 -9.73 6.59
C LEU A 223 -40.10 -10.78 7.02
N CYS A 224 -40.71 -11.46 6.05
CA CYS A 224 -41.63 -12.58 6.30
C CYS A 224 -41.02 -13.86 5.72
N PHE A 225 -40.91 -14.91 6.54
CA PHE A 225 -40.52 -16.24 6.09
C PHE A 225 -41.77 -17.09 5.83
N VAL A 226 -41.89 -17.60 4.61
CA VAL A 226 -42.99 -18.49 4.20
C VAL A 226 -42.45 -19.92 4.14
N PHE A 227 -43.01 -20.80 4.95
CA PHE A 227 -42.66 -22.22 4.98
C PHE A 227 -43.65 -22.99 4.09
N SER A 228 -43.17 -23.59 3.01
CA SER A 228 -44.01 -24.32 2.07
C SER A 228 -44.53 -25.63 2.68
N GLY A 229 -45.75 -26.00 2.29
CA GLY A 229 -46.35 -27.29 2.65
C GLY A 229 -45.88 -28.45 1.76
N HIS A 230 -46.70 -29.48 1.67
CA HIS A 230 -46.42 -30.69 0.88
C HIS A 230 -46.26 -30.37 -0.63
N GLY A 231 -45.22 -30.90 -1.30
CA GLY A 231 -45.02 -30.74 -2.75
C GLY A 231 -43.86 -29.83 -3.20
N ALA A 232 -43.00 -29.39 -2.27
CA ALA A 232 -41.81 -28.58 -2.56
C ALA A 232 -40.50 -29.39 -2.65
N GLN A 233 -40.58 -30.71 -2.43
CA GLN A 233 -39.48 -31.67 -2.59
C GLN A 233 -39.17 -32.00 -4.05
#